data_AF-A0A2L0B7R8-F1
#
_entry.id   AF-A0A2L0B7R8-F1
#
_cell.length_a   1.000
_cell.length_b   1.000
_cell.length_c   1.000
_cell.angle_alpha   90.00
_cell.angle_beta   90.00
_cell.angle_gamma   90.00
#
_symmetry.space_group_name_H-M   'P 1'
#
loop_
_entity.id
_entity.type
_entity.pdbx_description
1 polymer ?
#
loop_
_entity_poly.entity_id
_entity_poly.type
_entity_poly.pdbx_seq_one_letter_code
_entity_poly.pdbx_strand_id
1 'polypeptide(L)'
;VKVNFCANSPCQNGGICTTIHAGHQCTCQDGFQGQNCEFSGYDCDSDPCQNGGVCRISDGGGYRCDCPIGTAGVNCELDSLNECDSNPCRHKDATCQNKLGDYSCYCPQKYTGKSCEIYDPSFPGGLGYPIKTRKDPGSIYAKDLEIKREQCVKNNCPEKRGNFKCDEECNSYACDFDGNDCSLGINPWINCTAPIKCWDVFMDGICNQECNNPQCLFDGRDCEKSLQPCNPIYDAYCQKHYANGHCDYGCNNAEC
;
A
#
# COMPACT_ATOMS: atom_id res chain seq x y z
N VAL A 1 10.69 51.32 -31.25
CA VAL A 1 9.38 50.76 -30.87
C VAL A 1 9.40 50.51 -29.37
N LYS A 2 8.51 51.14 -28.59
CA LYS A 2 8.42 50.88 -27.14
C LYS A 2 7.63 49.58 -26.98
N VAL A 3 8.31 48.48 -26.68
CA VAL A 3 7.68 47.17 -26.51
C VAL A 3 6.83 47.21 -25.24
N ASN A 4 5.53 46.94 -25.36
CA ASN A 4 4.64 46.81 -24.21
C ASN A 4 4.62 45.35 -23.76
N PHE A 5 5.41 45.03 -22.73
CA PHE A 5 5.53 43.69 -22.19
C PHE A 5 4.24 43.20 -21.47
N CYS A 6 3.33 44.11 -21.13
CA CYS A 6 2.03 43.77 -20.56
C CYS A 6 0.92 43.52 -21.61
N ALA A 7 1.20 43.69 -22.91
CA ALA A 7 0.18 43.59 -23.96
C ALA A 7 -0.50 42.21 -24.04
N ASN A 8 0.18 41.16 -23.59
CA ASN A 8 -0.33 39.78 -23.56
C ASN A 8 -0.78 39.33 -22.16
N SER A 9 -0.95 40.25 -21.21
CA SER A 9 -1.37 39.96 -19.83
C SER A 9 -0.54 38.85 -19.17
N PRO A 10 0.79 39.02 -19.00
CA PRO A 10 1.66 37.97 -18.47
C PRO A 10 1.39 37.64 -16.99
N CYS A 11 0.78 38.55 -16.23
CA CYS A 11 0.45 38.33 -14.83
C CYS A 11 -0.85 37.53 -14.67
N GLN A 12 -0.76 36.41 -13.96
CA GLN A 12 -1.83 35.46 -13.70
C GLN A 12 -2.56 35.80 -12.39
N ASN A 13 -3.67 35.10 -12.11
CA ASN A 13 -4.37 35.13 -10.81
C ASN A 13 -4.74 36.54 -10.30
N GLY A 14 -5.14 37.42 -11.21
CA GLY A 14 -5.53 38.80 -10.87
C GLY A 14 -4.38 39.75 -10.55
N GLY A 15 -3.13 39.33 -10.83
CA GLY A 15 -1.94 40.16 -10.68
C GLY A 15 -1.94 41.38 -11.62
N ILE A 16 -1.45 42.51 -11.10
CA ILE A 16 -1.40 43.79 -11.82
C ILE A 16 -0.05 43.88 -12.57
N CYS A 17 -0.10 44.02 -13.89
CA CYS A 17 1.09 44.13 -14.73
C CYS A 17 1.59 45.58 -14.86
N THR A 18 2.88 45.80 -14.65
CA THR A 18 3.56 47.08 -14.88
C THR A 18 4.76 46.91 -15.82
N THR A 19 4.90 47.80 -16.80
CA THR A 19 6.04 47.76 -17.73
C THR A 19 7.25 48.46 -17.13
N ILE A 20 8.43 47.81 -17.15
CA ILE A 20 9.70 48.35 -16.64
C ILE A 20 10.74 48.50 -17.76
N HIS A 21 11.90 49.10 -17.46
CA HIS A 21 12.94 49.41 -18.46
C HIS A 21 13.41 48.19 -19.28
N ALA A 22 13.31 46.98 -18.74
CA ALA A 22 13.71 45.75 -19.43
C ALA A 22 12.73 44.58 -19.14
N GLY A 23 11.43 44.77 -19.41
CA GLY A 23 10.43 43.71 -19.30
C GLY A 23 9.14 44.16 -18.61
N HIS A 24 8.52 43.25 -17.88
CA HIS A 24 7.36 43.51 -17.04
C HIS A 24 7.62 43.09 -15.59
N GLN A 25 6.86 43.68 -14.68
CA GLN A 25 6.78 43.31 -13.28
C GLN A 25 5.32 43.12 -12.89
N CYS A 26 5.01 41.99 -12.28
CA CYS A 26 3.68 41.68 -11.76
C CYS A 26 3.59 42.01 -10.27
N THR A 27 2.52 42.70 -9.87
CA THR A 27 2.13 42.89 -8.47
C THR A 27 0.99 41.92 -8.17
N CYS A 28 1.26 40.91 -7.35
CA CYS A 28 0.31 39.84 -7.08
C CYS A 28 -0.77 40.24 -6.08
N GLN A 29 -1.95 39.62 -6.20
CA GLN A 29 -3.01 39.72 -5.20
C GLN A 29 -2.64 38.89 -3.96
N ASP A 30 -3.28 39.19 -2.82
CA ASP A 30 -3.08 38.47 -1.57
C ASP A 30 -3.27 36.96 -1.78
N GLY A 31 -2.28 36.17 -1.33
CA GLY A 31 -2.27 34.71 -1.51
C GLY A 31 -1.71 34.22 -2.85
N PHE A 32 -1.03 35.05 -3.64
CA PHE A 32 -0.32 34.63 -4.86
C PHE A 32 1.10 35.21 -4.95
N GLN A 33 2.02 34.50 -5.60
CA GLN A 33 3.43 34.87 -5.76
C GLN A 33 4.05 34.26 -7.04
N GLY A 34 5.31 34.60 -7.35
CA GLY A 34 5.99 34.23 -8.59
C GLY A 34 6.22 35.42 -9.52
N GLN A 35 7.04 35.25 -10.56
CA GLN A 35 7.39 36.35 -11.47
C GLN A 35 6.16 36.89 -12.21
N ASN A 36 5.20 36.01 -12.45
CA ASN A 36 3.94 36.23 -13.15
C ASN A 36 2.73 35.97 -12.23
N CYS A 37 2.90 35.91 -10.90
CA CYS A 37 1.84 35.55 -9.95
C CYS A 37 1.22 34.16 -10.21
N GLU A 38 2.03 33.25 -10.73
CA GLU A 38 1.65 31.90 -11.16
C GLU A 38 1.44 30.92 -9.99
N PHE A 39 1.93 31.23 -8.79
CA PHE A 39 1.80 30.38 -7.62
C PHE A 39 0.75 30.94 -6.66
N SER A 40 -0.20 30.12 -6.21
CA SER A 40 -1.06 30.42 -5.07
C SER A 40 -0.38 30.01 -3.77
N GLY A 41 -0.26 30.91 -2.80
CA GLY A 41 0.23 30.68 -1.44
C GLY A 41 -0.71 29.85 -0.57
N TYR A 42 -1.17 28.70 -1.10
CA TYR A 42 -1.81 27.59 -0.37
C TYR A 42 -0.90 26.35 -0.35
N ASP A 43 0.42 26.57 -0.46
CA ASP A 43 1.50 25.99 0.35
C ASP A 43 1.73 24.46 0.44
N CYS A 44 0.79 23.58 0.14
CA CYS A 44 1.03 22.15 0.03
C CYS A 44 1.22 21.64 -1.40
N ASP A 45 0.85 22.42 -2.41
CA ASP A 45 0.94 22.03 -3.83
C ASP A 45 2.38 21.79 -4.32
N SER A 46 3.38 22.29 -3.59
CA SER A 46 4.80 22.09 -3.89
C SER A 46 5.41 20.88 -3.16
N ASP A 47 4.59 20.09 -2.46
CA ASP A 47 5.00 18.95 -1.61
C ASP A 47 6.25 19.27 -0.75
N PRO A 48 6.21 20.35 0.06
CA PRO A 48 7.40 20.82 0.77
C PRO A 48 7.87 19.87 1.89
N CYS A 49 6.99 18.99 2.37
CA CYS A 49 7.28 18.04 3.45
C CYS A 49 8.06 16.83 2.94
N GLN A 50 9.19 16.54 3.57
CA GLN A 50 10.09 15.45 3.22
C GLN A 50 9.84 14.22 4.09
N ASN A 51 10.45 13.09 3.73
CA ASN A 51 10.51 11.86 4.53
C ASN A 51 9.15 11.34 5.01
N GLY A 52 8.10 11.52 4.22
CA GLY A 52 6.74 11.07 4.54
C GLY A 52 5.96 12.02 5.46
N GLY A 53 6.45 13.24 5.68
CA GLY A 53 5.71 14.31 6.33
C GLY A 53 4.40 14.64 5.60
N VAL A 54 3.32 14.83 6.36
CA VAL A 54 2.01 15.19 5.80
C VAL A 54 1.89 16.71 5.79
N CYS A 55 1.78 17.29 4.60
CA CYS A 55 1.55 18.72 4.47
C CYS A 55 0.12 19.09 4.86
N ARG A 56 -0.03 20.11 5.70
CA ARG A 56 -1.31 20.71 6.04
C ARG A 56 -1.27 22.22 5.84
N ILE A 57 -2.34 22.75 5.29
CA ILE A 57 -2.55 24.19 5.20
C ILE A 57 -2.78 24.74 6.61
N SER A 58 -2.08 25.82 6.96
CA SER A 58 -2.19 26.47 8.25
C SER A 58 -3.33 27.49 8.27
N ASP A 59 -4.07 27.56 9.37
CA ASP A 59 -5.23 28.46 9.52
C ASP A 59 -4.88 29.95 9.41
N GLY A 60 -3.58 30.30 9.54
CA GLY A 60 -3.04 31.65 9.41
C GLY A 60 -2.44 31.99 8.03
N GLY A 61 -2.62 31.13 7.03
CA GLY A 61 -1.82 31.13 5.78
C GLY A 61 -0.50 30.38 5.97
N GLY A 62 0.07 29.80 4.91
CA GLY A 62 1.22 28.89 5.05
C GLY A 62 0.86 27.41 4.93
N TYR A 63 1.90 26.58 4.95
CA TYR A 63 1.81 25.16 5.26
C TYR A 63 2.49 24.86 6.59
N ARG A 64 2.17 23.69 7.13
CA ARG A 64 2.96 23.01 8.15
C ARG A 64 3.14 21.56 7.73
N CYS A 65 4.26 20.96 8.12
CA CYS A 65 4.48 19.53 7.97
C CYS A 65 4.20 18.81 9.28
N ASP A 66 3.24 17.90 9.27
CA ASP A 66 3.07 16.94 10.34
C ASP A 66 4.11 15.83 10.13
N CYS A 67 5.22 15.90 10.86
CA CYS A 67 6.35 15.00 10.70
C CYS A 67 6.11 13.62 11.32
N PRO A 68 6.44 12.52 10.60
CA PRO A 68 6.38 11.18 11.16
C PRO A 68 7.39 11.02 12.30
N ILE A 69 7.10 10.04 13.16
CA ILE A 69 7.97 9.67 14.29
C ILE A 69 9.39 9.42 13.76
N GLY A 70 10.38 10.00 14.44
CA GLY A 70 11.79 9.92 14.05
C GLY A 70 12.26 11.09 13.19
N THR A 71 11.36 11.90 12.64
CA THR A 71 11.72 13.12 11.88
C THR A 71 11.27 14.41 12.57
N ALA A 72 12.00 15.49 12.34
CA ALA A 72 11.73 16.83 12.84
C ALA A 72 12.19 17.90 11.83
N GLY A 73 11.97 19.18 12.14
CA GLY A 73 12.30 20.30 11.24
C GLY A 73 11.06 20.89 10.58
N VAL A 74 11.26 21.95 9.79
CA VAL A 74 10.13 22.66 9.15
C VAL A 74 9.50 21.81 8.05
N ASN A 75 10.34 21.03 7.37
CA ASN A 75 10.01 20.15 6.26
C ASN A 75 10.29 18.68 6.60
N CYS A 76 10.40 18.30 7.88
CA CYS A 76 10.76 16.95 8.32
C CYS A 76 12.13 16.46 7.83
N GLU A 77 13.09 17.39 7.72
CA GLU A 77 14.44 17.18 7.19
C GLU A 77 15.48 16.76 8.24
N LEU A 78 15.14 16.83 9.54
CA LEU A 78 16.04 16.54 10.65
C LEU A 78 15.76 15.18 11.27
N ASP A 79 16.82 14.47 11.61
CA ASP A 79 16.75 13.17 12.28
C ASP A 79 16.64 13.38 13.79
N SER A 80 15.57 12.88 14.38
CA SER A 80 15.24 13.08 15.80
C SER A 80 15.29 11.80 16.61
N LEU A 81 15.43 10.64 15.96
CA LEU A 81 15.50 9.33 16.61
C LEU A 81 16.54 8.46 15.91
N ASN A 82 17.31 7.70 16.69
CA ASN A 82 18.11 6.62 16.13
C ASN A 82 17.34 5.31 16.28
N GLU A 83 16.65 4.88 15.21
CA GLU A 83 15.84 3.67 15.19
C GLU A 83 16.67 2.40 15.46
N CYS A 84 17.99 2.43 15.22
CA CYS A 84 18.85 1.29 15.52
C CYS A 84 19.06 1.03 17.01
N ASP A 85 18.81 2.00 17.89
CA ASP A 85 18.97 1.82 19.34
C ASP A 85 17.99 0.79 19.92
N SER A 86 16.87 0.54 19.23
CA SER A 86 15.88 -0.47 19.59
C SER A 86 16.23 -1.88 19.11
N ASN A 87 17.39 -2.08 18.46
CA ASN A 87 17.80 -3.34 17.83
C ASN A 87 16.73 -3.95 16.92
N PRO A 88 16.26 -3.23 15.88
CA PRO A 88 15.12 -3.68 15.08
C PRO A 88 15.43 -4.86 14.15
N CYS A 89 16.70 -5.16 13.86
CA CYS A 89 17.10 -6.30 13.02
C CYS A 89 17.05 -7.62 13.81
N ARG A 90 16.27 -8.60 13.35
CA ARG A 90 15.95 -9.83 14.13
C ARG A 90 17.12 -10.79 14.32
N HIS A 91 18.11 -10.74 13.44
CA HIS A 91 19.23 -11.67 13.43
C HIS A 91 20.47 -11.04 14.08
N LYS A 92 21.20 -11.81 14.89
CA LYS A 92 22.43 -11.33 15.56
C LYS A 92 23.52 -10.91 14.57
N ASP A 93 23.56 -11.56 13.41
CA ASP A 93 24.52 -11.25 12.35
C ASP A 93 24.03 -10.12 11.43
N ALA A 94 22.86 -9.54 11.71
CA ALA A 94 22.35 -8.41 10.94
C ALA A 94 22.90 -7.08 11.49
N THR A 95 23.32 -6.20 10.59
CA THR A 95 23.83 -4.87 10.96
C THR A 95 22.76 -3.82 10.71
N CYS A 96 22.41 -3.03 11.73
CA CYS A 96 21.48 -1.91 11.59
C CYS A 96 22.23 -0.64 11.16
N GLN A 97 21.65 0.09 10.21
CA GLN A 97 22.08 1.42 9.79
C GLN A 97 20.95 2.42 10.00
N ASN A 98 21.21 3.46 10.79
CA ASN A 98 20.23 4.53 11.00
C ASN A 98 20.03 5.36 9.74
N LYS A 99 18.79 5.78 9.51
CA LYS A 99 18.42 6.71 8.45
C LYS A 99 17.47 7.76 9.03
N LEU A 100 17.32 8.84 8.29
CA LEU A 100 16.41 9.91 8.67
C LEU A 100 14.96 9.40 8.75
N GLY A 101 14.44 9.23 9.97
CA GLY A 101 13.08 8.71 10.23
C GLY A 101 12.86 7.25 9.85
N ASP A 102 13.92 6.48 9.65
CA ASP A 102 13.84 5.06 9.31
C ASP A 102 15.16 4.34 9.64
N TYR A 103 15.19 3.02 9.47
CA TYR A 103 16.43 2.25 9.53
C TYR A 103 16.57 1.33 8.33
N SER A 104 17.74 0.74 8.19
CA SER A 104 17.95 -0.36 7.26
C SER A 104 18.79 -1.44 7.89
N CYS A 105 18.35 -2.68 7.73
CA CYS A 105 19.09 -3.84 8.19
C CYS A 105 19.90 -4.45 7.05
N TYR A 106 21.15 -4.78 7.30
CA TYR A 106 21.95 -5.64 6.44
C TYR A 106 21.80 -7.07 6.95
N CYS A 107 21.05 -7.88 6.21
CA CYS A 107 20.63 -9.19 6.61
C CYS A 107 21.62 -10.30 6.22
N PRO A 108 21.67 -11.40 6.98
CA PRO A 108 22.48 -12.57 6.65
C PRO A 108 21.92 -13.30 5.42
N GLN A 109 22.71 -14.24 4.90
CA GLN A 109 22.26 -15.12 3.82
C GLN A 109 20.93 -15.80 4.18
N LYS A 110 20.08 -15.93 3.16
CA LYS A 110 18.75 -16.52 3.24
C LYS A 110 17.70 -15.74 4.02
N TYR A 111 18.03 -14.57 4.58
CA TYR A 111 17.08 -13.74 5.30
C TYR A 111 17.05 -12.33 4.71
N THR A 112 15.87 -11.82 4.40
CA THR A 112 15.62 -10.49 3.82
C THR A 112 14.40 -9.85 4.50
N GLY A 113 13.89 -8.72 4.01
CA GLY A 113 12.86 -7.93 4.69
C GLY A 113 13.45 -6.72 5.40
N LYS A 114 12.59 -5.85 5.95
CA LYS A 114 13.01 -4.58 6.55
C LYS A 114 13.81 -4.81 7.83
N SER A 115 13.44 -5.84 8.59
CA SER A 115 14.02 -6.29 9.85
C SER A 115 14.71 -7.65 9.74
N CYS A 116 14.95 -8.15 8.51
CA CYS A 116 15.45 -9.51 8.22
C CYS A 116 14.50 -10.64 8.63
N GLU A 117 13.20 -10.40 8.61
CA GLU A 117 12.14 -11.31 9.06
C GLU A 117 11.70 -12.35 8.01
N ILE A 118 12.08 -12.17 6.75
CA ILE A 118 11.63 -12.98 5.62
C ILE A 118 12.71 -14.00 5.24
N TYR A 119 12.36 -15.28 5.15
CA TYR A 119 13.27 -16.32 4.67
C TYR A 119 13.19 -16.48 3.15
N ASP A 120 14.29 -16.26 2.44
CA ASP A 120 14.45 -16.45 1.00
C ASP A 120 15.71 -17.29 0.73
N PRO A 121 15.59 -18.58 0.38
CA PRO A 121 16.73 -19.48 0.16
C PRO A 121 17.76 -18.98 -0.87
N SER A 122 17.35 -18.09 -1.78
CA SER A 122 18.17 -17.55 -2.86
C SER A 122 18.89 -16.24 -2.49
N PHE A 123 18.54 -15.63 -1.34
CA PHE A 123 19.09 -14.35 -0.95
C PHE A 123 20.56 -14.47 -0.49
N PRO A 124 21.52 -13.77 -1.14
CA PRO A 124 22.94 -13.89 -0.85
C PRO A 124 23.41 -13.13 0.41
N GLY A 125 22.50 -12.46 1.12
CA GLY A 125 22.83 -11.54 2.21
C GLY A 125 23.08 -10.11 1.70
N GLY A 126 23.01 -9.13 2.59
CA GLY A 126 23.20 -7.71 2.28
C GLY A 126 22.02 -6.84 2.69
N LEU A 127 21.83 -5.68 2.05
CA LEU A 127 20.76 -4.74 2.43
C LEU A 127 19.39 -5.41 2.32
N GLY A 128 18.72 -5.57 3.46
CA GLY A 128 17.36 -6.04 3.58
C GLY A 128 16.43 -5.04 2.92
N TYR A 129 15.75 -5.48 1.88
CA TYR A 129 14.67 -4.71 1.28
C TYR A 129 13.36 -5.31 1.79
N PRO A 130 12.35 -4.49 2.11
CA PRO A 130 10.99 -5.01 2.16
C PRO A 130 10.73 -5.65 0.80
N ILE A 131 10.17 -6.87 0.78
CA ILE A 131 9.54 -7.37 -0.43
C ILE A 131 8.33 -6.45 -0.64
N LYS A 132 8.59 -5.26 -1.21
CA LYS A 132 7.58 -4.56 -1.97
C LYS A 132 7.10 -5.62 -2.93
N THR A 133 5.81 -5.93 -2.94
CA THR A 133 5.15 -6.53 -4.08
C THR A 133 5.56 -5.66 -5.28
N ARG A 134 6.69 -6.01 -5.89
CA ARG A 134 7.25 -5.24 -6.99
C ARG A 134 6.20 -5.39 -8.07
N LYS A 135 5.71 -4.25 -8.55
CA LYS A 135 5.00 -4.11 -9.82
C LYS A 135 5.91 -4.51 -10.99
N ASP A 136 6.47 -5.71 -10.93
CA ASP A 136 7.14 -6.39 -12.02
C ASP A 136 6.72 -7.88 -11.96
N PRO A 137 5.51 -8.21 -12.44
CA PRO A 137 4.91 -9.54 -12.32
C PRO A 137 5.53 -10.60 -13.25
N GLY A 138 6.63 -10.28 -13.94
CA GLY A 138 7.05 -11.03 -15.12
C GLY A 138 8.03 -12.19 -14.92
N SER A 139 8.79 -12.28 -13.82
CA SER A 139 10.02 -13.11 -13.86
C SER A 139 10.08 -14.33 -12.94
N ILE A 140 9.32 -14.42 -11.86
CA ILE A 140 9.42 -15.57 -10.93
C ILE A 140 8.09 -16.31 -10.90
N TYR A 141 6.99 -15.64 -10.58
CA TYR A 141 5.66 -16.26 -10.60
C TYR A 141 5.28 -16.82 -11.98
N ALA A 142 5.62 -16.11 -13.07
CA ALA A 142 5.41 -16.60 -14.43
C ALA A 142 6.23 -17.86 -14.73
N LYS A 143 7.48 -17.93 -14.27
CA LYS A 143 8.35 -19.11 -14.44
C LYS A 143 7.88 -20.28 -13.57
N ASP A 144 7.48 -20.01 -12.34
CA ASP A 144 6.92 -21.02 -11.43
C ASP A 144 5.59 -21.57 -11.97
N LEU A 145 4.75 -20.70 -12.55
CA LEU A 145 3.50 -21.09 -13.19
C LEU A 145 3.76 -21.91 -14.45
N GLU A 146 4.77 -21.57 -15.24
CA GLU A 146 5.19 -22.32 -16.42
C GLU A 146 5.69 -23.72 -16.04
N ILE A 147 6.53 -23.83 -14.99
CA ILE A 147 6.99 -25.12 -14.43
C ILE A 147 5.81 -25.96 -13.92
N LYS A 148 4.86 -25.34 -13.21
CA LYS A 148 3.65 -26.05 -12.73
C LYS A 148 2.76 -26.50 -13.89
N ARG A 149 2.64 -25.71 -14.97
CA ARG A 149 1.93 -26.11 -16.19
C ARG A 149 2.60 -27.30 -16.89
N GLU A 150 3.93 -27.34 -16.95
CA GLU A 150 4.65 -28.51 -17.44
C GLU A 150 4.40 -29.77 -16.58
N GLN A 151 4.28 -29.61 -15.26
CA GLN A 151 3.90 -30.70 -14.36
C GLN A 151 2.47 -31.21 -14.63
N CYS A 152 1.51 -30.33 -14.91
CA CYS A 152 0.16 -30.74 -15.32
C CYS A 152 0.16 -31.63 -16.57
N VAL A 153 1.00 -31.29 -17.56
CA VAL A 153 1.16 -32.10 -18.78
C VAL A 153 1.79 -33.45 -18.45
N LYS A 154 2.81 -33.50 -17.58
CA LYS A 154 3.43 -34.76 -17.14
C LYS A 154 2.47 -35.67 -16.36
N ASN A 155 1.59 -35.09 -15.56
CA ASN A 155 0.59 -35.80 -14.77
C ASN A 155 -0.65 -36.23 -15.59
N ASN A 156 -0.64 -35.93 -16.88
CA ASN A 156 -1.73 -36.20 -17.82
C ASN A 156 -3.08 -35.56 -17.41
N CYS A 157 -3.03 -34.41 -16.74
CA CYS A 157 -4.20 -33.66 -16.30
C CYS A 157 -5.15 -33.23 -17.43
N PRO A 158 -4.69 -32.92 -18.67
CA PRO A 158 -5.61 -32.58 -19.76
C PRO A 158 -6.61 -33.68 -20.14
N GLU A 159 -6.28 -34.95 -19.92
CA GLU A 159 -7.16 -36.10 -20.17
C GLU A 159 -8.04 -36.46 -18.96
N LYS A 160 -7.67 -35.96 -17.77
CA LYS A 160 -8.38 -36.20 -16.52
C LYS A 160 -9.42 -35.11 -16.22
N ARG A 161 -9.17 -33.87 -16.66
CA ARG A 161 -10.04 -32.73 -16.38
C ARG A 161 -11.49 -32.94 -16.86
N GLY A 162 -12.47 -32.54 -16.04
CA GLY A 162 -13.91 -32.60 -16.36
C GLY A 162 -14.49 -34.02 -16.40
N ASN A 163 -13.87 -34.98 -15.71
CA ASN A 163 -14.32 -36.37 -15.59
C ASN A 163 -15.20 -36.63 -14.34
N PHE A 164 -15.53 -35.58 -13.57
CA PHE A 164 -16.29 -35.64 -12.31
C PHE A 164 -15.61 -36.39 -11.16
N LYS A 165 -14.30 -36.60 -11.25
CA LYS A 165 -13.47 -37.22 -10.23
C LYS A 165 -12.28 -36.32 -9.96
N CYS A 166 -12.21 -35.76 -8.75
CA CYS A 166 -11.07 -34.95 -8.36
C CYS A 166 -9.78 -35.80 -8.29
N ASP A 167 -8.88 -35.56 -9.25
CA ASP A 167 -7.52 -36.07 -9.23
C ASP A 167 -6.61 -35.05 -8.51
N GLU A 168 -6.20 -35.37 -7.28
CA GLU A 168 -5.42 -34.48 -6.39
C GLU A 168 -4.11 -33.98 -7.02
N GLU A 169 -3.47 -34.77 -7.88
CA GLU A 169 -2.29 -34.35 -8.63
C GLU A 169 -2.56 -33.26 -9.69
N CYS A 170 -3.83 -33.05 -10.02
CA CYS A 170 -4.34 -32.03 -10.95
C CYS A 170 -5.11 -30.91 -10.21
N ASN A 171 -5.22 -31.01 -8.88
CA ASN A 171 -5.85 -30.01 -8.01
C ASN A 171 -4.94 -28.81 -7.77
N SER A 172 -4.60 -28.10 -8.83
CA SER A 172 -3.84 -26.86 -8.74
C SER A 172 -4.37 -25.82 -9.72
N TYR A 173 -4.15 -24.55 -9.41
CA TYR A 173 -4.49 -23.44 -10.31
C TYR A 173 -3.85 -23.60 -11.70
N ALA A 174 -2.63 -24.14 -11.78
CA ALA A 174 -1.93 -24.36 -13.05
C ALA A 174 -2.61 -25.42 -13.95
N CYS A 175 -3.41 -26.31 -13.36
CA CYS A 175 -4.16 -27.35 -14.05
C CYS A 175 -5.68 -27.08 -14.02
N ASP A 176 -6.09 -25.82 -13.79
CA ASP A 176 -7.50 -25.40 -13.70
C ASP A 176 -8.33 -26.22 -12.69
N PHE A 177 -7.72 -26.61 -11.56
CA PHE A 177 -8.36 -27.42 -10.52
C PHE A 177 -9.02 -28.69 -11.06
N ASP A 178 -8.30 -29.39 -11.94
CA ASP A 178 -8.76 -30.59 -12.64
C ASP A 178 -10.03 -30.32 -13.47
N GLY A 179 -10.06 -29.20 -14.19
CA GLY A 179 -11.26 -28.79 -14.95
C GLY A 179 -12.44 -28.43 -14.07
N ASN A 180 -12.16 -27.99 -12.84
CA ASN A 180 -13.10 -27.73 -11.75
C ASN A 180 -13.70 -28.98 -11.08
N ASP A 181 -13.24 -30.19 -11.40
CA ASP A 181 -13.69 -31.40 -10.71
C ASP A 181 -13.35 -31.39 -9.21
N CYS A 182 -12.23 -30.74 -8.84
CA CYS A 182 -11.81 -30.55 -7.45
C CYS A 182 -12.38 -29.31 -6.77
N SER A 183 -12.99 -28.39 -7.52
CA SER A 183 -13.59 -27.14 -7.01
C SER A 183 -15.11 -27.17 -7.03
N LEU A 184 -15.70 -28.38 -6.92
CA LEU A 184 -17.15 -28.61 -6.93
C LEU A 184 -17.85 -28.13 -8.23
N GLY A 185 -17.12 -28.03 -9.34
CA GLY A 185 -17.65 -27.68 -10.66
C GLY A 185 -18.06 -26.22 -10.86
N ILE A 186 -17.72 -25.32 -9.93
CA ILE A 186 -18.14 -23.91 -9.98
C ILE A 186 -16.90 -23.03 -9.83
N ASN A 187 -16.66 -22.14 -10.80
CA ASN A 187 -15.72 -21.04 -10.61
C ASN A 187 -16.37 -20.01 -9.68
N PRO A 188 -15.87 -19.81 -8.43
CA PRO A 188 -16.49 -18.91 -7.46
C PRO A 188 -16.52 -17.44 -7.92
N TRP A 189 -15.64 -17.06 -8.86
CA TRP A 189 -15.53 -15.73 -9.43
C TRP A 189 -16.19 -15.61 -10.81
N ILE A 190 -17.02 -16.57 -11.24
CA ILE A 190 -17.66 -16.55 -12.56
C ILE A 190 -18.47 -15.27 -12.83
N ASN A 191 -19.05 -14.69 -11.78
CA ASN A 191 -19.84 -13.46 -11.86
C ASN A 191 -19.03 -12.21 -11.52
N CYS A 192 -17.75 -12.34 -11.15
CA CYS A 192 -16.90 -11.22 -10.77
C CYS A 192 -16.52 -10.43 -12.03
N THR A 193 -16.82 -9.12 -12.02
CA THR A 193 -16.59 -8.20 -13.15
C THR A 193 -15.54 -7.13 -12.85
N ALA A 194 -14.80 -7.31 -11.75
CA ALA A 194 -13.75 -6.38 -11.37
C ALA A 194 -12.66 -6.26 -12.47
N PRO A 195 -12.04 -5.08 -12.61
CA PRO A 195 -10.97 -4.85 -13.58
C PRO A 195 -9.69 -5.64 -13.26
N ILE A 196 -9.55 -6.11 -12.02
CA ILE A 196 -8.47 -6.99 -11.57
C ILE A 196 -8.97 -8.42 -11.32
N LYS A 197 -8.03 -9.36 -11.30
CA LYS A 197 -8.30 -10.76 -11.00
C LYS A 197 -8.49 -10.94 -9.49
N CYS A 198 -9.73 -10.87 -9.02
CA CYS A 198 -10.00 -10.89 -7.57
C CYS A 198 -9.58 -12.17 -6.84
N TRP A 199 -9.40 -13.29 -7.53
CA TRP A 199 -8.84 -14.49 -6.91
C TRP A 199 -7.35 -14.37 -6.56
N ASP A 200 -6.61 -13.43 -7.17
CA ASP A 200 -5.18 -13.20 -6.90
C ASP A 200 -4.97 -12.37 -5.61
N VAL A 201 -6.00 -11.64 -5.16
CA VAL A 201 -5.98 -10.73 -4.00
C VAL A 201 -6.97 -11.13 -2.90
N PHE A 202 -7.68 -12.25 -3.08
CA PHE A 202 -8.67 -12.71 -2.12
C PHE A 202 -8.04 -13.17 -0.79
N MET A 203 -8.44 -12.55 0.33
CA MET A 203 -7.91 -12.83 1.68
C MET A 203 -6.40 -12.58 1.81
N ASP A 204 -5.87 -11.57 1.12
CA ASP A 204 -4.46 -11.19 1.18
C ASP A 204 -4.14 -10.17 2.28
N GLY A 205 -5.17 -9.67 2.98
CA GLY A 205 -5.08 -8.68 4.06
C GLY A 205 -5.01 -7.22 3.58
N ILE A 206 -5.12 -6.96 2.28
CA ILE A 206 -5.14 -5.64 1.68
C ILE A 206 -6.54 -5.40 1.13
N CYS A 207 -7.19 -4.32 1.57
CA CYS A 207 -8.51 -3.99 1.04
C CYS A 207 -8.45 -3.52 -0.43
N ASN A 208 -8.84 -4.38 -1.35
CA ASN A 208 -9.09 -4.10 -2.76
C ASN A 208 -10.57 -3.77 -2.98
N GLN A 209 -10.88 -2.47 -2.92
CA GLN A 209 -12.24 -1.95 -3.11
C GLN A 209 -12.93 -2.41 -4.41
N GLU A 210 -12.16 -2.69 -5.46
CA GLU A 210 -12.68 -3.20 -6.74
C GLU A 210 -13.20 -4.65 -6.63
N CYS A 211 -12.65 -5.44 -5.70
CA CYS A 211 -13.05 -6.81 -5.38
C CYS A 211 -14.04 -6.90 -4.21
N ASN A 212 -14.28 -5.78 -3.51
CA ASN A 212 -15.20 -5.70 -2.38
C ASN A 212 -16.67 -5.59 -2.81
N ASN A 213 -17.16 -6.62 -3.49
CA ASN A 213 -18.55 -6.74 -3.90
C ASN A 213 -19.01 -8.20 -3.82
N PRO A 214 -20.33 -8.46 -3.78
CA PRO A 214 -20.85 -9.82 -3.64
C PRO A 214 -20.40 -10.77 -4.75
N GLN A 215 -20.27 -10.27 -5.99
CA GLN A 215 -19.87 -11.09 -7.14
C GLN A 215 -18.40 -11.53 -7.10
N CYS A 216 -17.57 -10.78 -6.38
CA CYS A 216 -16.14 -11.03 -6.18
C CYS A 216 -15.85 -11.49 -4.74
N LEU A 217 -16.86 -11.97 -4.02
CA LEU A 217 -16.76 -12.54 -2.67
C LEU A 217 -16.22 -11.58 -1.61
N PHE A 218 -16.58 -10.30 -1.72
CA PHE A 218 -16.21 -9.24 -0.76
C PHE A 218 -14.72 -9.16 -0.46
N ASP A 219 -13.89 -9.45 -1.46
CA ASP A 219 -12.43 -9.42 -1.32
C ASP A 219 -11.94 -10.26 -0.12
N GLY A 220 -12.58 -11.40 0.14
CA GLY A 220 -12.19 -12.24 1.28
C GLY A 220 -12.45 -11.62 2.66
N ARG A 221 -13.17 -10.50 2.72
CA ARG A 221 -13.35 -9.62 3.90
C ARG A 221 -12.10 -8.84 4.29
N ASP A 222 -11.13 -8.67 3.40
CA ASP A 222 -9.98 -7.78 3.62
C ASP A 222 -10.38 -6.30 3.76
N CYS A 223 -11.53 -5.94 3.18
CA CYS A 223 -12.13 -4.61 3.32
C CYS A 223 -13.04 -4.43 4.53
N GLU A 224 -13.38 -5.50 5.25
CA GLU A 224 -13.98 -5.33 6.56
C GLU A 224 -12.92 -4.73 7.48
N LYS A 225 -13.22 -3.60 8.10
CA LYS A 225 -12.37 -3.07 9.17
C LYS A 225 -12.22 -4.21 10.16
N SER A 226 -11.00 -4.69 10.39
CA SER A 226 -10.70 -5.67 11.42
C SER A 226 -11.26 -5.10 12.72
N LEU A 227 -12.41 -5.63 13.15
CA LEU A 227 -12.93 -5.33 14.47
C LEU A 227 -11.81 -5.74 15.43
N GLN A 228 -11.46 -4.84 16.33
CA GLN A 228 -10.48 -5.18 17.35
C GLN A 228 -10.98 -6.46 18.04
N PRO A 229 -10.12 -7.40 18.42
CA PRO A 229 -10.59 -8.59 19.13
C PRO A 229 -11.38 -8.16 20.38
N CYS A 230 -12.45 -8.90 20.68
CA CYS A 230 -13.25 -8.68 21.88
C CYS A 230 -12.33 -8.47 23.10
N ASN A 231 -12.66 -7.50 23.96
CA ASN A 231 -11.79 -7.11 25.06
C ASN A 231 -11.39 -8.37 25.88
N PRO A 232 -10.09 -8.70 26.03
CA PRO A 232 -9.63 -9.94 26.64
C PRO A 232 -10.16 -10.18 28.07
N ILE A 233 -10.51 -9.10 28.79
CA ILE A 233 -11.08 -9.18 30.14
C ILE A 233 -12.51 -9.72 30.11
N TYR A 234 -13.26 -9.38 29.05
CA TYR A 234 -14.67 -9.73 28.90
C TYR A 234 -14.91 -10.86 27.89
N ASP A 235 -13.91 -11.23 27.06
CA ASP A 235 -14.02 -12.28 26.04
C ASP A 235 -14.53 -13.61 26.64
N ALA A 236 -13.94 -14.08 27.74
CA ALA A 236 -14.39 -15.28 28.43
C ALA A 236 -15.81 -15.17 29.02
N TYR A 237 -16.24 -13.97 29.41
CA TYR A 237 -17.60 -13.71 29.88
C TYR A 237 -18.59 -13.74 28.71
N CYS A 238 -18.27 -13.03 27.63
CA CYS A 238 -19.11 -12.94 26.44
C CYS A 238 -19.27 -14.29 25.75
N GLN A 239 -18.22 -15.11 25.66
CA GLN A 239 -18.32 -16.47 25.12
C GLN A 239 -19.28 -17.36 25.92
N LYS A 240 -19.28 -17.25 27.25
CA LYS A 240 -20.17 -18.03 28.13
C LYS A 240 -21.61 -17.55 28.08
N HIS A 241 -21.83 -16.29 27.73
CA HIS A 241 -23.14 -15.64 27.70
C HIS A 241 -23.69 -15.46 26.27
N TYR A 242 -22.95 -15.88 25.24
CA TYR A 242 -23.36 -15.79 23.85
C TYR A 242 -24.60 -16.63 23.55
N ALA A 243 -25.61 -16.01 22.94
CA ALA A 243 -26.85 -16.64 22.48
C ALA A 243 -27.61 -17.44 23.56
N ASN A 244 -27.46 -17.09 24.85
CA ASN A 244 -28.10 -17.78 25.98
C ASN A 244 -29.56 -17.34 26.24
N GLY A 245 -30.11 -16.43 25.41
CA GLY A 245 -31.46 -15.89 25.56
C GLY A 245 -31.59 -14.70 26.53
N HIS A 246 -30.47 -14.21 27.07
CA HIS A 246 -30.40 -13.01 27.91
C HIS A 246 -29.59 -11.91 27.22
N CYS A 247 -29.95 -10.65 27.45
CA CYS A 247 -29.26 -9.50 26.85
C CYS A 247 -28.12 -9.04 27.77
N ASP A 248 -26.88 -9.25 27.33
CA ASP A 248 -25.67 -8.81 28.01
C ASP A 248 -25.06 -7.62 27.23
N TYR A 249 -25.38 -6.39 27.65
CA TYR A 249 -25.01 -5.16 26.93
C TYR A 249 -23.50 -4.96 26.76
N GLY A 250 -22.68 -5.49 27.67
CA GLY A 250 -21.22 -5.43 27.57
C GLY A 250 -20.62 -6.31 26.48
N CYS A 251 -21.43 -7.21 25.90
CA CYS A 251 -21.07 -8.11 24.80
C CYS A 251 -21.86 -7.82 23.53
N ASN A 252 -22.60 -6.70 23.46
CA ASN A 252 -23.44 -6.36 22.32
C ASN A 252 -22.75 -5.29 21.46
N ASN A 253 -21.65 -5.63 20.78
CA ASN A 253 -20.82 -4.60 20.13
C ASN A 253 -19.96 -5.04 18.93
N ALA A 254 -20.39 -5.85 17.97
CA ALA A 254 -19.61 -6.16 16.76
C ALA A 254 -18.26 -6.90 16.99
N GLU A 255 -17.30 -6.38 17.77
CA GLU A 255 -16.13 -7.14 18.22
C GLU A 255 -16.49 -8.28 19.17
N CYS A 256 -17.55 -8.11 19.96
CA CYS A 256 -18.25 -9.09 20.79
C CYS A 256 -19.74 -9.09 20.37
#